data_AF-A0A924HLR3-F1
#
_entry.id   AF-A0A924HLR3-F1
#
_cell.length_a   1.000
_cell.length_b   1.000
_cell.length_c   1.000
_cell.angle_alpha   90.00
_cell.angle_beta   90.00
_cell.angle_gamma   90.00
#
_symmetry.space_group_name_H-M   'P 1'
#
loop_
_entity.id
_entity.type
_entity.pdbx_description
1 polymer ?
#
loop_
_entity_poly.entity_id
_entity_poly.type
_entity_poly.pdbx_seq_one_letter_code
_entity_poly.pdbx_strand_id
1 'polypeptide(L)'
;MKNMYVVALFAIPLTISCTSKPTEVTHVEKTTTTPFTDTVKLDTFKVSLRETTSKGNALIFKIISHQGKEIYQTSIQTDAFLKANDNLKTERDKMKFLSNEVQYFFEEEHFLWPAVIPSEQADKNVPDKVFHNELKETKLNGFNYRLGTEAKVYIAWSVKENKVKVYYKL
;
A
#
# COMPACT_ATOMS: atom_id res chain seq x y z
N MET A 1 74.94 -5.36 35.57
CA MET A 1 73.77 -4.45 35.57
C MET A 1 72.92 -4.75 34.33
N LYS A 2 71.60 -4.86 34.52
CA LYS A 2 70.52 -4.92 33.50
C LYS A 2 70.49 -6.19 32.64
N ASN A 3 69.56 -7.13 32.80
CA ASN A 3 68.08 -7.14 32.93
C ASN A 3 67.46 -7.73 31.65
N MET A 4 67.21 -9.03 31.75
CA MET A 4 66.17 -9.84 31.13
C MET A 4 64.85 -9.09 30.85
N TYR A 5 64.33 -9.20 29.62
CA TYR A 5 62.89 -9.08 29.34
C TYR A 5 62.51 -9.95 28.14
N VAL A 6 61.84 -11.08 28.44
CA VAL A 6 61.05 -11.87 27.50
C VAL A 6 59.71 -11.16 27.35
N VAL A 7 59.40 -10.64 26.16
CA VAL A 7 58.07 -10.13 25.84
C VAL A 7 57.35 -11.20 25.01
N ALA A 8 56.55 -12.01 25.70
CA ALA A 8 55.57 -12.87 25.07
C ALA A 8 54.30 -12.02 24.81
N LEU A 9 54.08 -11.65 23.55
CA LEU A 9 52.87 -10.95 23.13
C LEU A 9 51.76 -11.99 22.89
N PHE A 10 50.85 -12.13 23.86
CA PHE A 10 49.64 -12.95 23.72
C PHE A 10 48.66 -12.25 22.76
N ALA A 11 48.40 -12.87 21.61
CA ALA A 11 47.33 -12.48 20.72
C ALA A 11 45.98 -12.98 21.28
N ILE A 12 45.09 -12.06 21.66
CA ILE A 12 43.72 -12.37 22.03
C ILE A 12 42.85 -12.20 20.77
N PRO A 13 42.25 -13.26 20.21
CA PRO A 13 41.23 -13.11 19.19
C PRO A 13 39.91 -12.67 19.87
N LEU A 14 39.53 -11.41 19.66
CA LEU A 14 38.18 -10.93 19.95
C LEU A 14 37.22 -11.55 18.92
N THR A 15 36.54 -12.63 19.29
CA THR A 15 35.39 -13.13 18.55
C THR A 15 34.20 -12.23 18.85
N ILE A 16 34.00 -11.21 18.01
CA ILE A 16 32.76 -10.43 18.00
C ILE A 16 31.67 -11.34 17.42
N SER A 17 30.99 -12.07 18.29
CA SER A 17 29.77 -12.79 17.94
C SER A 17 28.66 -11.76 17.73
N CYS A 18 28.39 -11.44 16.48
CA CYS A 18 27.27 -10.60 16.10
C CYS A 18 25.99 -11.43 16.23
N THR A 19 25.37 -11.42 17.41
CA THR A 19 24.01 -11.93 17.58
C THR A 19 23.07 -10.95 16.88
N SER A 20 22.69 -11.24 15.64
CA SER A 20 21.57 -10.57 14.98
C SER A 20 20.29 -10.94 15.74
N LYS A 21 19.82 -10.02 16.59
CA LYS A 21 18.45 -10.09 17.10
C LYS A 21 17.50 -10.06 15.89
N PRO A 22 16.48 -10.92 15.81
CA PRO A 22 15.49 -10.83 14.75
C PRO A 22 14.81 -9.47 14.83
N THR A 23 14.92 -8.68 13.77
CA THR A 23 14.25 -7.39 13.63
C THR A 23 12.76 -7.58 13.88
N GLU A 24 12.29 -6.99 14.97
CA GLU A 24 10.89 -6.84 15.34
C GLU A 24 10.17 -6.12 14.19
N VAL A 25 8.99 -6.60 13.76
CA VAL A 25 8.30 -6.10 12.56
C VAL A 25 7.96 -4.61 12.75
N THR A 26 8.79 -3.79 12.13
CA THR A 26 8.73 -2.33 12.03
C THR A 26 7.55 -1.91 11.17
N HIS A 27 6.83 -0.87 11.59
CA HIS A 27 5.81 -0.12 10.83
C HIS A 27 6.01 -0.19 9.31
N VAL A 28 5.07 -0.82 8.59
CA VAL A 28 5.16 -1.03 7.13
C VAL A 28 4.28 -0.01 6.43
N GLU A 29 4.90 0.83 5.62
CA GLU A 29 4.21 1.79 4.77
C GLU A 29 4.81 1.82 3.37
N LYS A 30 3.98 2.19 2.40
CA LYS A 30 4.38 2.46 1.03
C LYS A 30 3.75 3.78 0.60
N THR A 31 4.50 4.54 -0.18
CA THR A 31 4.05 5.80 -0.78
C THR A 31 4.44 5.82 -2.24
N THR A 32 3.58 6.40 -3.08
CA THR A 32 3.89 6.77 -4.47
C THR A 32 3.23 8.10 -4.81
N THR A 33 3.65 8.71 -5.91
CA THR A 33 3.07 9.96 -6.41
C THR A 33 2.66 9.79 -7.86
N THR A 34 1.46 10.20 -8.21
CA THR A 34 0.96 10.04 -9.58
C THR A 34 -0.18 11.04 -9.89
N PRO A 35 -0.42 11.42 -11.17
CA PRO A 35 -1.55 12.27 -11.51
C PRO A 35 -2.90 11.58 -11.26
N PHE A 36 -3.79 12.21 -10.50
CA PHE A 36 -5.09 11.62 -10.15
C PHE A 36 -6.24 12.64 -10.13
N THR A 37 -6.12 13.72 -9.36
CA THR A 37 -7.09 14.84 -9.35
C THR A 37 -6.92 15.80 -10.54
N ASP A 38 -5.79 15.69 -11.23
CA ASP A 38 -5.38 16.48 -12.38
C ASP A 38 -4.59 15.56 -13.32
N THR A 39 -4.50 15.90 -14.60
CA THR A 39 -3.79 15.10 -15.60
C THR A 39 -2.26 15.25 -15.54
N VAL A 40 -1.77 16.28 -14.86
CA VAL A 40 -0.34 16.62 -14.77
C VAL A 40 0.13 16.70 -13.32
N LYS A 41 -0.65 17.29 -12.42
CA LYS A 41 -0.22 17.49 -11.03
C LYS A 41 -0.24 16.18 -10.25
N LEU A 42 0.81 15.95 -9.48
CA LEU A 42 1.00 14.70 -8.76
C LEU A 42 0.31 14.75 -7.39
N ASP A 43 -0.54 13.77 -7.14
CA ASP A 43 -1.10 13.49 -5.82
C ASP A 43 -0.28 12.38 -5.14
N THR A 44 -0.25 12.39 -3.81
CA THR A 44 0.45 11.39 -3.00
C THR A 44 -0.51 10.28 -2.58
N PHE A 45 -0.18 9.05 -2.93
CA PHE A 45 -0.86 7.83 -2.50
C PHE A 45 -0.07 7.18 -1.39
N LYS A 46 -0.70 6.88 -0.25
CA LYS A 46 -0.05 6.25 0.91
C LYS A 46 -0.86 5.09 1.43
N VAL A 47 -0.23 3.94 1.61
CA VAL A 47 -0.81 2.79 2.32
C VAL A 47 0.08 2.43 3.51
N SER A 48 -0.53 2.04 4.63
CA SER A 48 0.18 1.60 5.82
C SER A 48 -0.56 0.48 6.50
N LEU A 49 0.19 -0.47 7.07
CA LEU A 49 -0.36 -1.48 7.96
C LEU A 49 -0.37 -0.92 9.38
N ARG A 50 -1.56 -0.74 9.96
CA ARG A 50 -1.72 -0.30 11.35
C ARG A 50 -1.83 -1.52 12.26
N GLU A 51 -1.10 -1.47 13.38
CA GLU A 51 -0.97 -2.49 14.45
C GLU A 51 0.06 -3.62 14.22
N THR A 52 0.55 -4.19 15.34
CA THR A 52 1.66 -5.15 15.43
C THR A 52 1.22 -6.62 15.41
N THR A 53 -0.09 -6.92 15.34
CA THR A 53 -0.64 -8.30 15.44
C THR A 53 -1.71 -8.58 14.40
N SER A 54 -1.77 -9.78 13.79
CA SER A 54 -2.66 -10.04 12.64
C SER A 54 -4.18 -9.93 12.91
N LYS A 55 -4.61 -9.90 14.19
CA LYS A 55 -6.00 -9.73 14.59
C LYS A 55 -6.31 -8.25 14.78
N GLY A 56 -7.30 -7.72 14.05
CA GLY A 56 -7.70 -6.31 14.15
C GLY A 56 -6.89 -5.35 13.27
N ASN A 57 -5.92 -5.88 12.52
CA ASN A 57 -5.14 -5.11 11.56
C ASN A 57 -6.03 -4.55 10.44
N ALA A 58 -5.69 -3.34 10.01
CA ALA A 58 -6.24 -2.75 8.79
C ALA A 58 -5.13 -2.10 7.98
N LEU A 59 -5.25 -2.24 6.66
CA LEU A 59 -4.51 -1.39 5.74
C LEU A 59 -5.22 -0.04 5.68
N ILE A 60 -4.51 1.03 6.04
CA ILE A 60 -5.00 2.39 5.93
C ILE A 60 -4.46 2.95 4.63
N PHE A 61 -5.35 3.15 3.66
CA PHE A 61 -5.04 3.76 2.37
C PHE A 61 -5.57 5.20 2.34
N LYS A 62 -4.71 6.13 1.93
CA LYS A 62 -5.00 7.57 1.82
C LYS A 62 -4.53 8.12 0.47
N ILE A 63 -5.21 9.16 0.01
CA ILE A 63 -4.75 10.02 -1.08
C ILE A 63 -4.69 11.46 -0.57
N ILE A 64 -3.56 12.11 -0.78
CA ILE A 64 -3.29 13.50 -0.44
C ILE A 64 -3.09 14.24 -1.76
N SER A 65 -3.92 15.25 -2.01
CA SER A 65 -3.84 16.07 -3.23
C SER A 65 -2.48 16.78 -3.35
N HIS A 66 -2.16 17.25 -4.56
CA HIS A 66 -1.00 18.09 -4.86
C HIS A 66 -0.94 19.39 -4.02
N GLN A 67 -2.04 19.75 -3.34
CA GLN A 67 -2.14 20.90 -2.43
C GLN A 67 -1.86 20.52 -0.97
N GLY A 68 -1.54 19.26 -0.68
CA GLY A 68 -1.30 18.74 0.68
C GLY A 68 -2.58 18.39 1.45
N LYS A 69 -3.77 18.52 0.85
CA LYS A 69 -5.04 18.17 1.50
C LYS A 69 -5.34 16.67 1.34
N GLU A 70 -5.66 15.99 2.44
CA GLU A 70 -6.24 14.63 2.39
C GLU A 70 -7.60 14.68 1.71
N ILE A 71 -7.75 13.93 0.61
CA ILE A 71 -8.96 13.88 -0.22
C ILE A 71 -9.63 12.51 -0.21
N TYR A 72 -8.94 11.51 0.34
CA TYR A 72 -9.45 10.16 0.48
C TYR A 72 -8.76 9.43 1.63
N GLN A 73 -9.55 8.67 2.40
CA GLN A 73 -9.04 7.71 3.36
C GLN A 73 -10.01 6.52 3.43
N THR A 74 -9.46 5.31 3.46
CA THR A 74 -10.23 4.10 3.74
C THR A 74 -9.43 3.13 4.61
N SER A 75 -10.16 2.26 5.31
CA SER A 75 -9.61 1.19 6.14
C SER A 75 -10.03 -0.15 5.56
N ILE A 76 -9.05 -0.93 5.11
CA ILE A 76 -9.27 -2.22 4.48
C ILE A 76 -8.98 -3.31 5.51
N GLN A 77 -10.00 -4.08 5.85
CA GLN A 77 -9.90 -5.13 6.87
C GLN A 77 -9.01 -6.27 6.38
N THR A 78 -7.99 -6.65 7.16
CA THR A 78 -7.03 -7.67 6.72
C THR A 78 -7.57 -9.09 6.80
N ASP A 79 -8.61 -9.31 7.61
CA ASP A 79 -9.23 -10.63 7.81
C ASP A 79 -9.65 -11.30 6.50
N ALA A 80 -10.14 -10.53 5.53
CA ALA A 80 -10.57 -11.05 4.24
C ALA A 80 -9.40 -11.60 3.42
N PHE A 81 -8.22 -10.97 3.49
CA PHE A 81 -7.02 -11.43 2.79
C PHE A 81 -6.39 -12.63 3.49
N LEU A 82 -6.42 -12.67 4.82
CA LEU A 82 -5.85 -13.77 5.59
C LEU A 82 -6.66 -15.06 5.46
N LYS A 83 -8.00 -14.96 5.45
CA LYS A 83 -8.90 -16.12 5.24
C LYS A 83 -8.78 -16.74 3.85
N ALA A 84 -8.24 -16.00 2.89
CA ALA A 84 -8.03 -16.48 1.53
C ALA A 84 -6.81 -17.41 1.38
N ASN A 85 -5.96 -17.49 2.41
CA ASN A 85 -4.70 -18.20 2.33
C ASN A 85 -4.52 -19.15 3.53
N ASP A 86 -4.96 -20.39 3.36
CA ASP A 86 -4.89 -21.46 4.37
C ASP A 86 -3.45 -21.84 4.76
N ASN A 87 -2.44 -21.38 4.02
CA ASN A 87 -1.04 -21.63 4.33
C ASN A 87 -0.47 -20.71 5.43
N LEU A 88 -1.21 -19.66 5.83
CA LEU A 88 -0.75 -18.69 6.83
C LEU A 88 -1.00 -19.20 8.27
N LYS A 89 -0.14 -20.13 8.71
CA LYS A 89 -0.31 -20.83 10.00
C LYS A 89 0.17 -20.03 11.20
N THR A 90 1.21 -19.22 11.06
CA THR A 90 1.80 -18.46 12.16
C THR A 90 1.52 -16.96 12.04
N GLU A 91 1.56 -16.25 13.17
CA GLU A 91 1.45 -14.77 13.17
C GLU A 91 2.56 -14.13 12.31
N ARG A 92 3.76 -14.71 12.31
CA ARG A 92 4.86 -14.24 11.45
C ARG A 92 4.50 -14.36 9.97
N ASP A 93 3.91 -15.48 9.54
CA ASP A 93 3.53 -15.69 8.14
C ASP A 93 2.44 -14.72 7.72
N LYS A 94 1.43 -14.52 8.58
CA LYS A 94 0.37 -13.54 8.35
C LYS A 94 0.92 -12.12 8.23
N MET A 95 1.78 -11.71 9.16
CA MET A 95 2.38 -10.38 9.12
C MET A 95 3.28 -10.20 7.89
N LYS A 96 4.07 -11.22 7.50
CA LYS A 96 4.85 -11.18 6.26
C LYS A 96 3.96 -11.03 5.03
N PHE A 97 2.86 -11.77 4.98
CA PHE A 97 1.88 -11.67 3.90
C PHE A 97 1.27 -10.26 3.83
N LEU A 98 0.80 -9.69 4.94
CA LEU A 98 0.24 -8.33 4.97
C LEU A 98 1.28 -7.25 4.61
N SER A 99 2.53 -7.44 5.03
CA SER A 99 3.62 -6.56 4.62
C SER A 99 3.84 -6.60 3.12
N ASN A 100 3.75 -7.77 2.49
CA ASN A 100 3.82 -7.90 1.03
C ASN A 100 2.64 -7.21 0.35
N GLU A 101 1.41 -7.36 0.88
CA GLU A 101 0.24 -6.63 0.36
C GLU A 101 0.48 -5.11 0.37
N VAL A 102 1.15 -4.56 1.39
CA VAL A 102 1.57 -3.14 1.41
C VAL A 102 2.61 -2.83 0.33
N GLN A 103 3.60 -3.70 0.13
CA GLN A 103 4.66 -3.46 -0.86
C GLN A 103 4.13 -3.44 -2.29
N TYR A 104 3.14 -4.28 -2.59
CA TYR A 104 2.55 -4.43 -3.93
C TYR A 104 1.27 -3.62 -4.13
N PHE A 105 0.80 -2.89 -3.10
CA PHE A 105 -0.45 -2.14 -3.16
C PHE A 105 -0.52 -1.10 -4.30
N PHE A 106 0.63 -0.57 -4.73
CA PHE A 106 0.74 0.43 -5.79
C PHE A 106 1.46 -0.11 -7.03
N GLU A 107 1.25 -1.39 -7.37
CA GLU A 107 1.67 -1.90 -8.67
C GLU A 107 0.99 -1.15 -9.83
N GLU A 108 1.70 -1.07 -10.96
CA GLU A 108 1.29 -0.26 -12.12
C GLU A 108 -0.09 -0.66 -12.65
N GLU A 109 -0.43 -1.95 -12.60
CA GLU A 109 -1.72 -2.50 -13.01
C GLU A 109 -2.93 -1.96 -12.21
N HIS A 110 -2.68 -1.40 -11.02
CA HIS A 110 -3.72 -0.79 -10.21
C HIS A 110 -4.08 0.62 -10.68
N PHE A 111 -3.21 1.27 -11.47
CA PHE A 111 -3.45 2.60 -12.01
C PHE A 111 -4.06 2.52 -13.42
N LEU A 112 -5.11 3.31 -13.65
CA LEU A 112 -5.91 3.27 -14.87
C LEU A 112 -5.83 4.61 -15.61
N TRP A 113 -5.33 4.57 -16.84
CA TRP A 113 -4.98 5.74 -17.63
C TRP A 113 -5.75 5.74 -18.96
N PRO A 114 -6.95 6.34 -19.05
CA PRO A 114 -7.76 6.98 -18.00
C PRO A 114 -8.58 5.98 -17.16
N ALA A 115 -9.32 6.47 -16.16
CA ALA A 115 -10.22 5.65 -15.33
C ALA A 115 -11.29 4.91 -16.16
N VAL A 116 -11.83 5.60 -17.17
CA VAL A 116 -12.89 5.12 -18.06
C VAL A 116 -12.54 5.57 -19.48
N ILE A 117 -12.46 4.62 -20.41
CA ILE A 117 -12.20 4.96 -21.82
C ILE A 117 -13.47 5.54 -22.48
N PRO A 118 -13.36 6.46 -23.46
CA PRO A 118 -14.52 7.11 -24.06
C PRO A 118 -15.54 6.17 -24.71
N SER A 119 -15.10 5.00 -25.19
CA SER A 119 -15.97 3.97 -25.78
C SER A 119 -16.66 3.07 -24.75
N GLU A 120 -16.20 3.07 -23.49
CA GLU A 120 -16.73 2.19 -22.44
C GLU A 120 -18.20 2.51 -22.14
N GLN A 121 -18.99 1.46 -21.97
CA GLN A 121 -20.41 1.57 -21.59
C GLN A 121 -20.58 1.10 -20.15
N ALA A 122 -21.37 1.84 -19.38
CA ALA A 122 -21.67 1.46 -18.01
C ALA A 122 -22.49 0.17 -17.97
N ASP A 123 -22.00 -0.83 -17.24
CA ASP A 123 -22.70 -2.09 -16.98
C ASP A 123 -23.42 -2.05 -15.62
N LYS A 124 -23.78 -3.22 -15.09
CA LYS A 124 -24.45 -3.38 -13.79
C LYS A 124 -23.57 -3.07 -12.57
N ASN A 125 -22.25 -3.04 -12.74
CA ASN A 125 -21.26 -2.85 -11.69
C ASN A 125 -20.85 -1.37 -11.53
N VAL A 126 -21.34 -0.49 -12.40
CA VAL A 126 -21.23 0.97 -12.27
C VAL A 126 -22.31 1.49 -11.32
N PRO A 127 -21.96 1.94 -10.10
CA PRO A 127 -22.94 2.39 -9.11
C PRO A 127 -23.50 3.79 -9.44
N ASP A 128 -22.75 4.60 -10.18
CA ASP A 128 -23.11 5.97 -10.54
C ASP A 128 -22.76 6.25 -12.00
N LYS A 129 -23.78 6.16 -12.87
CA LYS A 129 -23.64 6.39 -14.31
C LYS A 129 -23.32 7.84 -14.66
N VAL A 130 -23.72 8.79 -13.81
CA VAL A 130 -23.43 10.22 -14.04
C VAL A 130 -21.94 10.46 -13.82
N PHE A 131 -21.39 9.91 -12.74
CA PHE A 131 -19.96 10.00 -12.47
C PHE A 131 -19.13 9.21 -13.49
N HIS A 132 -19.58 8.02 -13.90
CA HIS A 132 -18.92 7.27 -14.99
C HIS A 132 -18.81 8.10 -16.28
N ASN A 133 -19.88 8.77 -16.69
CA ASN A 133 -19.86 9.66 -17.85
C ASN A 133 -18.96 10.90 -17.65
N GLU A 134 -18.92 11.48 -16.45
CA GLU A 134 -17.97 12.56 -16.12
C GLU A 134 -16.51 12.10 -16.33
N LEU A 135 -16.16 10.88 -15.94
CA LEU A 135 -14.81 10.34 -16.13
C LEU A 135 -14.46 10.17 -17.61
N LYS A 136 -15.42 9.81 -18.46
CA LYS A 136 -15.23 9.74 -19.92
C LYS A 136 -14.89 11.09 -20.53
N GLU A 137 -15.54 12.14 -20.05
CA GLU A 137 -15.34 13.52 -20.52
C GLU A 137 -14.00 14.09 -20.03
N THR A 138 -13.74 13.94 -18.73
CA THR A 138 -12.56 14.52 -18.07
C THR A 138 -11.28 13.75 -18.35
N LYS A 139 -11.38 12.44 -18.66
CA LYS A 139 -10.26 11.53 -18.87
C LYS A 139 -9.30 11.47 -17.69
N LEU A 140 -9.79 11.76 -16.49
CA LEU A 140 -9.00 11.62 -15.27
C LEU A 140 -8.68 10.15 -14.99
N ASN A 141 -7.59 9.94 -14.26
CA ASN A 141 -7.06 8.62 -14.00
C ASN A 141 -7.83 7.93 -12.86
N GLY A 142 -7.80 6.60 -12.90
CA GLY A 142 -8.42 5.76 -11.91
C GLY A 142 -7.38 5.02 -11.10
N PHE A 143 -7.81 4.52 -9.94
CA PHE A 143 -7.03 3.59 -9.14
C PHE A 143 -7.97 2.49 -8.65
N ASN A 144 -7.51 1.24 -8.69
CA ASN A 144 -8.25 0.12 -8.11
C ASN A 144 -7.47 -0.51 -6.98
N TYR A 145 -8.19 -1.07 -6.01
CA TYR A 145 -7.60 -1.85 -4.94
C TYR A 145 -8.56 -2.95 -4.48
N ARG A 146 -7.98 -3.97 -3.86
CA ARG A 146 -8.72 -5.14 -3.35
C ARG A 146 -9.29 -4.85 -1.96
N LEU A 147 -10.47 -5.41 -1.68
CA LEU A 147 -11.04 -5.51 -0.33
C LEU A 147 -10.93 -6.95 0.24
N GLY A 148 -10.44 -7.88 -0.57
CA GLY A 148 -10.26 -9.30 -0.27
C GLY A 148 -9.80 -10.04 -1.54
N THR A 149 -10.05 -11.34 -1.64
CA THR A 149 -9.64 -12.15 -2.82
C THR A 149 -10.32 -11.70 -4.11
N GLU A 150 -11.65 -11.59 -4.07
CA GLU A 150 -12.48 -11.35 -5.26
C GLU A 150 -12.96 -9.91 -5.37
N ALA A 151 -13.20 -9.26 -4.22
CA ALA A 151 -13.80 -7.94 -4.18
C ALA A 151 -12.78 -6.86 -4.57
N LYS A 152 -13.07 -6.10 -5.62
CA LYS A 152 -12.27 -4.95 -6.08
C LYS A 152 -13.13 -3.70 -6.16
N VAL A 153 -12.54 -2.57 -5.82
CA VAL A 153 -13.17 -1.26 -5.95
C VAL A 153 -12.30 -0.34 -6.77
N TYR A 154 -12.96 0.43 -7.62
CA TYR A 154 -12.32 1.34 -8.55
C TYR A 154 -12.74 2.76 -8.20
N ILE A 155 -11.77 3.60 -7.92
CA ILE A 155 -11.96 4.98 -7.49
C ILE A 155 -11.35 5.94 -8.47
N ALA A 156 -11.96 7.12 -8.57
CA ALA A 156 -11.46 8.24 -9.36
C ALA A 156 -11.90 9.55 -8.73
N TRP A 157 -11.35 10.67 -9.21
CA TRP A 157 -11.72 12.00 -8.77
C TRP A 157 -12.94 12.54 -9.53
N SER A 158 -13.95 13.02 -8.82
CA SER A 158 -15.03 13.84 -9.41
C SER A 158 -14.64 15.31 -9.32
N VAL A 159 -14.52 15.96 -10.48
CA VAL A 159 -14.32 17.40 -10.61
C VAL A 159 -15.57 18.13 -10.14
N LYS A 160 -16.76 17.62 -10.49
CA LYS A 160 -18.05 18.22 -10.13
C LYS A 160 -18.28 18.24 -8.62
N GLU A 161 -17.91 17.16 -7.93
CA GLU A 161 -18.12 17.03 -6.49
C GLU A 161 -16.88 17.31 -5.64
N ASN A 162 -15.72 17.54 -6.26
CA ASN A 162 -14.45 17.83 -5.60
C ASN A 162 -14.09 16.77 -4.53
N LYS A 163 -14.32 15.49 -4.88
CA LYS A 163 -14.10 14.34 -3.99
C LYS A 163 -13.78 13.06 -4.76
N VAL A 164 -13.08 12.14 -4.10
CA VAL A 164 -12.85 10.79 -4.63
C VAL A 164 -14.13 9.96 -4.48
N LYS A 165 -14.52 9.27 -5.55
CA LYS A 165 -15.73 8.44 -5.61
C LYS A 165 -15.40 7.07 -6.21
N VAL A 166 -16.19 6.07 -5.81
CA VAL A 166 -16.17 4.75 -6.46
C VAL A 166 -16.96 4.84 -7.76
N TYR A 167 -16.37 4.43 -8.88
CA TYR A 167 -17.03 4.39 -10.19
C TYR A 167 -17.29 2.96 -10.70
N TYR A 168 -16.67 1.94 -10.09
CA TYR A 168 -16.89 0.54 -10.45
C TYR A 168 -16.61 -0.39 -9.26
N LYS A 169 -17.33 -1.51 -9.16
CA LYS A 169 -17.16 -2.54 -8.12
C LYS A 169 -17.25 -3.95 -8.72
N LEU A 170 -16.27 -4.80 -8.42
CA LEU A 170 -16.31 -6.24 -8.69
C LEU A 170 -16.56 -7.01 -7.40
#